data_AF-A0A523X915-F1
#
_entry.id   AF-A0A523X915-F1
#
_cell.length_a   1.000
_cell.length_b   1.000
_cell.length_c   1.000
_cell.angle_alpha   90.00
_cell.angle_beta   90.00
_cell.angle_gamma   90.00
#
_symmetry.space_group_name_H-M   'P 1'
#
loop_
_entity.id
_entity.type
_entity.pdbx_description
1 polymer ?
#
loop_
_entity_poly.entity_id
_entity_poly.type
_entity_poly.pdbx_seq_one_letter_code
_entity_poly.pdbx_strand_id
1 'polypeptide(L)'
;MGDIRVKDKYTVKEGLLYTKESEWVLQEGDIWIYGLSNYASVELGELAYVELPAVGDTFGNEDSMGIVEALKAVVDFYSPFDCEVVEVNSDLEDDASPITEDCYGEGWILKLKATGPIDHLFNIEDYVKLIEKKIEEGSH
;
A
#
# COMPACT_ATOMS: atom_id res chain seq x y z
N MET A 1 17.54 -7.66 -9.40
CA MET A 1 16.80 -7.25 -10.60
C MET A 1 16.79 -5.72 -10.51
N GLY A 2 15.78 -5.00 -10.95
CA GLY A 2 15.55 -3.62 -10.55
C GLY A 2 14.04 -3.35 -10.64
N ASP A 3 13.62 -2.12 -10.43
CA ASP A 3 12.21 -1.76 -10.56
C ASP A 3 11.63 -2.17 -11.93
N ILE A 4 10.39 -2.65 -11.94
CA ILE A 4 9.70 -3.11 -13.14
C ILE A 4 8.68 -2.05 -13.57
N ARG A 5 8.71 -1.69 -14.85
CA ARG A 5 7.69 -0.83 -15.48
C ARG A 5 6.62 -1.68 -16.15
N VAL A 6 5.36 -1.44 -15.81
CA VAL A 6 4.20 -2.13 -16.39
C VAL A 6 3.40 -1.14 -17.24
N LYS A 7 3.20 -1.48 -18.52
CA LYS A 7 2.49 -0.66 -19.54
C LYS A 7 2.97 0.81 -19.62
N ASP A 8 4.25 1.07 -19.33
CA ASP A 8 4.87 2.40 -19.24
C ASP A 8 4.20 3.40 -18.26
N LYS A 9 3.22 2.92 -17.49
CA LYS A 9 2.39 3.74 -16.59
C LYS A 9 2.72 3.46 -15.12
N TYR A 10 2.88 2.19 -14.77
CA TYR A 10 3.06 1.77 -13.39
C TYR A 10 4.50 1.37 -13.11
N THR A 11 4.97 1.66 -11.90
CA THR A 11 6.27 1.22 -11.39
C THR A 11 6.05 0.25 -10.25
N VAL A 12 6.69 -0.92 -10.29
CA VAL A 12 6.73 -1.87 -9.17
C VAL A 12 8.18 -1.94 -8.68
N LYS A 13 8.38 -1.61 -7.41
CA LYS A 13 9.71 -1.46 -6.79
C LYS A 13 10.28 -2.80 -6.33
N GLU A 14 11.57 -3.01 -6.53
CA GLU A 14 12.25 -4.19 -6.00
C GLU A 14 12.46 -4.09 -4.47
N GLY A 15 12.49 -5.24 -3.79
CA GLY A 15 12.74 -5.31 -2.35
C GLY A 15 11.50 -5.11 -1.48
N LEU A 16 10.33 -4.94 -2.10
CA LEU A 16 9.04 -4.89 -1.44
C LEU A 16 8.27 -6.20 -1.62
N LEU A 17 7.37 -6.45 -0.68
CA LEU A 17 6.28 -7.40 -0.84
C LEU A 17 4.98 -6.63 -1.05
N TYR A 18 4.00 -7.27 -1.69
CA TYR A 18 2.76 -6.65 -2.10
C TYR A 18 1.55 -7.47 -1.69
N THR A 19 0.39 -6.82 -1.60
CA THR A 19 -0.89 -7.47 -1.31
C THR A 19 -1.73 -7.61 -2.58
N LYS A 20 -2.82 -8.37 -2.48
CA LYS A 20 -3.82 -8.45 -3.54
C LYS A 20 -4.57 -7.12 -3.75
N GLU A 21 -4.71 -6.30 -2.71
CA GLU A 21 -5.38 -4.99 -2.74
C GLU A 21 -4.44 -3.85 -3.15
N SER A 22 -3.22 -4.17 -3.58
CA SER A 22 -2.26 -3.23 -4.16
C SER A 22 -1.61 -2.29 -3.14
N GLU A 23 -1.39 -2.80 -1.94
CA GLU A 23 -0.52 -2.19 -0.93
C GLU A 23 0.87 -2.84 -0.98
N TRP A 24 1.86 -2.17 -0.40
CA TRP A 24 3.22 -2.67 -0.28
C TRP A 24 3.69 -2.69 1.17
N VAL A 25 4.61 -3.60 1.46
CA VAL A 25 5.35 -3.62 2.72
C VAL A 25 6.86 -3.78 2.50
N LEU A 26 7.65 -3.07 3.31
CA LEU A 26 9.11 -3.19 3.40
C LEU A 26 9.47 -3.67 4.81
N GLN A 27 10.27 -4.73 4.90
CA GLN A 27 10.76 -5.21 6.20
C GLN A 27 12.04 -4.49 6.61
N GLU A 28 12.01 -3.82 7.76
CA GLU A 28 13.18 -3.24 8.42
C GLU A 28 13.30 -3.79 9.85
N GLY A 29 14.04 -4.90 9.99
CA GLY A 29 14.14 -5.60 11.26
C GLY A 29 12.83 -6.27 11.66
N ASP A 30 12.25 -5.86 12.79
CA ASP A 30 10.94 -6.31 13.29
C ASP A 30 9.78 -5.40 12.87
N ILE A 31 10.07 -4.29 12.19
CA ILE A 31 9.10 -3.31 11.71
C ILE A 31 8.84 -3.51 10.23
N TRP A 32 7.58 -3.34 9.84
CA TRP A 32 7.12 -3.35 8.46
C TRP A 32 6.59 -1.98 8.10
N ILE A 33 7.26 -1.30 7.17
CA ILE A 33 6.75 -0.04 6.61
C ILE A 33 5.70 -0.40 5.57
N TYR A 34 4.55 0.27 5.61
CA TYR A 34 3.37 -0.03 4.82
C TYR A 34 2.92 1.21 4.03
N GLY A 35 2.43 1.02 2.80
CA GLY A 35 1.82 2.08 2.00
C GLY A 35 1.07 1.58 0.78
N LEU A 36 0.48 2.49 0.00
CA LEU A 36 -0.18 2.16 -1.26
C LEU A 36 0.83 2.06 -2.41
N SER A 37 0.67 1.07 -3.28
CA SER A 37 1.54 0.91 -4.46
C SER A 37 1.35 2.04 -5.47
N ASN A 38 2.30 2.17 -6.40
CA ASN A 38 2.15 3.09 -7.52
C ASN A 38 0.92 2.73 -8.40
N TYR A 39 0.58 1.45 -8.51
CA TYR A 39 -0.64 1.04 -9.20
C TYR A 39 -1.89 1.60 -8.52
N ALA A 40 -2.04 1.38 -7.21
CA ALA A 40 -3.18 1.89 -6.45
C ALA A 40 -3.29 3.42 -6.50
N SER A 41 -2.19 4.13 -6.19
CA SER A 41 -2.17 5.60 -6.17
C SER A 41 -2.49 6.22 -7.55
N VAL A 42 -1.94 5.68 -8.64
CA VAL A 42 -2.25 6.17 -9.99
C VAL A 42 -3.71 5.90 -10.38
N GLU A 43 -4.26 4.75 -10.00
CA GLU A 43 -5.66 4.42 -10.28
C GLU A 43 -6.63 5.29 -9.49
N LEU A 44 -6.34 5.59 -8.22
CA LEU A 44 -7.10 6.54 -7.39
C LEU A 44 -6.98 7.99 -7.85
N GLY A 45 -5.83 8.36 -8.43
CA GLY A 45 -5.54 9.76 -8.78
C GLY A 45 -5.17 10.59 -7.56
N GLU A 46 -5.27 11.91 -7.69
CA GLU A 46 -4.93 12.85 -6.62
C GLU A 46 -5.77 12.60 -5.36
N LEU A 47 -5.09 12.52 -4.21
CA LEU A 47 -5.71 12.28 -2.92
C LEU A 47 -6.08 13.59 -2.25
N ALA A 48 -7.26 13.62 -1.66
CA ALA A 48 -7.78 14.75 -0.91
C ALA A 48 -7.60 14.57 0.61
N TYR A 49 -7.71 13.34 1.11
CA TYR A 49 -7.66 13.06 2.54
C TYR A 49 -7.31 11.59 2.83
N VAL A 50 -6.71 11.33 3.99
CA VAL A 50 -6.51 9.99 4.56
C VAL A 50 -6.96 9.96 6.01
N GLU A 51 -7.71 8.93 6.38
CA GLU A 51 -8.04 8.61 7.77
C GLU A 51 -7.08 7.52 8.26
N LEU A 52 -6.30 7.84 9.29
CA LEU A 52 -5.31 6.93 9.86
C LEU A 52 -5.83 6.26 11.14
N PRO A 53 -5.44 4.99 11.40
CA PRO A 53 -5.69 4.35 12.69
C PRO A 53 -4.83 4.98 13.81
N ALA A 54 -5.06 4.59 15.06
CA ALA A 54 -4.23 5.02 16.18
C ALA A 54 -3.03 4.08 16.38
N VAL A 55 -1.93 4.64 16.90
CA VAL A 55 -0.80 3.82 17.39
C VAL A 55 -1.27 2.92 18.54
N GLY A 56 -0.94 1.64 18.45
CA GLY A 56 -1.36 0.59 19.38
C GLY A 56 -2.61 -0.17 18.94
N ASP A 57 -3.30 0.27 17.88
CA ASP A 57 -4.41 -0.50 17.30
C ASP A 57 -3.90 -1.81 16.69
N THR A 58 -4.72 -2.86 16.80
CA THR A 58 -4.41 -4.18 16.29
C THR A 58 -5.44 -4.60 15.25
N PHE A 59 -4.97 -5.19 14.16
CA PHE A 59 -5.79 -5.61 13.03
C PHE A 59 -5.47 -7.06 12.65
N GLY A 60 -6.49 -7.80 12.26
CA GLY A 60 -6.33 -9.07 11.57
C GLY A 60 -6.02 -8.85 10.09
N ASN A 61 -5.48 -9.88 9.44
CA ASN A 61 -5.26 -9.86 8.00
C ASN A 61 -6.55 -9.46 7.24
N GLU A 62 -6.42 -8.55 6.27
CA GLU A 62 -7.50 -8.00 5.45
C GLU A 62 -8.56 -7.17 6.19
N ASP A 63 -8.36 -6.86 7.48
CA ASP A 63 -9.20 -5.86 8.17
C ASP A 63 -8.94 -4.46 7.61
N SER A 64 -9.99 -3.63 7.48
CA SER A 64 -9.83 -2.22 7.13
C SER A 64 -9.14 -1.48 8.27
N MET A 65 -8.06 -0.77 7.94
CA MET A 65 -7.28 0.03 8.89
C MET A 65 -7.61 1.52 8.83
N GLY A 66 -8.23 1.97 7.74
CA GLY A 66 -8.53 3.37 7.49
C GLY A 66 -8.99 3.58 6.05
N ILE A 67 -9.20 4.84 5.67
CA ILE A 67 -9.71 5.21 4.35
C ILE A 67 -8.81 6.22 3.66
N VAL A 68 -8.78 6.14 2.33
CA VAL A 68 -8.24 7.16 1.45
C VAL A 68 -9.37 7.75 0.62
N GLU A 69 -9.53 9.08 0.69
CA GLU A 69 -10.41 9.84 -0.19
C GLU A 69 -9.60 10.46 -1.32
N ALA A 70 -9.92 10.06 -2.54
CA ALA A 70 -9.33 10.56 -3.78
C ALA A 70 -10.40 11.23 -4.65
N LEU A 71 -9.96 12.02 -5.63
CA LEU A 71 -10.88 12.65 -6.58
C LEU A 71 -11.78 11.65 -7.33
N LYS A 72 -11.32 10.41 -7.50
CA LYS A 72 -12.07 9.38 -8.24
C LYS A 72 -12.92 8.48 -7.33
N ALA A 73 -12.51 8.25 -6.09
CA ALA A 73 -13.15 7.29 -5.20
C ALA A 73 -12.75 7.50 -3.73
N VAL A 74 -13.59 7.02 -2.82
CA VAL A 74 -13.22 6.76 -1.42
C VAL A 74 -13.05 5.26 -1.26
N VAL A 75 -11.89 4.83 -0.79
CA VAL A 75 -11.56 3.41 -0.62
C VAL A 75 -10.96 3.16 0.75
N ASP A 76 -11.19 1.97 1.30
CA ASP A 76 -10.45 1.47 2.45
C ASP A 76 -9.02 1.06 2.03
N PHE A 77 -8.10 1.06 2.98
CA PHE A 77 -6.83 0.33 2.88
C PHE A 77 -6.76 -0.75 3.96
N TYR A 78 -6.18 -1.90 3.61
CA TYR A 78 -6.33 -3.12 4.39
C TYR A 78 -5.04 -3.57 5.05
N SER A 79 -5.18 -4.20 6.21
CA SER A 79 -4.06 -4.78 6.92
C SER A 79 -3.40 -5.89 6.08
N PRO A 80 -2.07 -5.85 5.89
CA PRO A 80 -1.37 -6.82 5.06
C PRO A 80 -1.20 -8.18 5.75
N PHE A 81 -1.40 -8.28 7.07
CA PHE A 81 -1.29 -9.48 7.90
C PHE A 81 -1.74 -9.13 9.33
N ASP A 82 -1.84 -10.10 10.24
CA ASP A 82 -2.15 -9.78 11.64
C ASP A 82 -1.04 -8.88 12.22
N CYS A 83 -1.40 -7.70 12.73
CA CYS A 83 -0.42 -6.68 13.13
C CYS A 83 -0.87 -5.77 14.26
N GLU A 84 0.10 -5.02 14.79
CA GLU A 84 -0.08 -3.85 15.66
C GLU A 84 0.51 -2.60 14.96
N VAL A 85 -0.21 -1.48 14.99
CA VAL A 85 0.28 -0.18 14.50
C VAL A 85 1.29 0.39 15.48
N VAL A 86 2.53 0.59 15.04
CA VAL A 86 3.60 1.14 15.91
C VAL A 86 3.94 2.60 15.59
N GLU A 87 3.64 3.06 14.37
CA GLU A 87 3.82 4.44 13.95
C GLU A 87 2.84 4.76 12.82
N VAL A 88 2.43 6.02 12.74
CA VAL A 88 1.60 6.55 11.66
C VAL A 88 2.31 7.75 11.05
N ASN A 89 2.18 7.93 9.74
CA ASN A 89 2.67 9.13 9.08
C ASN A 89 1.66 10.27 9.25
N SER A 90 1.74 10.97 10.37
CA SER A 90 0.80 12.05 10.72
C SER A 90 0.80 13.21 9.73
N ASP A 91 1.88 13.40 8.98
CA ASP A 91 1.99 14.48 7.99
C ASP A 91 0.95 14.30 6.85
N LEU A 92 0.47 13.07 6.63
CA LEU A 92 -0.52 12.77 5.60
C LEU A 92 -1.93 13.27 5.94
N GLU A 93 -2.25 13.53 7.22
CA GLU A 93 -3.53 14.11 7.61
C GLU A 93 -3.64 15.57 7.14
N ASP A 94 -2.50 16.28 7.07
CA ASP A 94 -2.41 17.65 6.58
C ASP A 94 -2.19 17.68 5.05
N ASP A 95 -1.40 16.75 4.51
CA ASP A 95 -1.10 16.66 3.08
C ASP A 95 -0.93 15.19 2.60
N ALA A 96 -1.95 14.66 1.94
CA ALA A 96 -1.95 13.29 1.41
C ALA A 96 -1.23 13.15 0.05
N SER A 97 -0.74 14.25 -0.55
CA SER A 97 -0.07 14.22 -1.88
C SER A 97 1.15 13.28 -1.97
N PRO A 98 1.95 13.05 -0.90
CA PRO A 98 3.10 12.14 -0.99
C PRO A 98 2.73 10.71 -1.37
N ILE A 99 1.53 10.23 -1.04
CA ILE A 99 1.06 8.90 -1.46
C ILE A 99 0.98 8.79 -2.99
N THR A 100 0.69 9.90 -3.69
CA THR A 100 0.65 9.92 -5.16
C THR A 100 1.97 10.30 -5.81
N GLU A 101 2.75 11.19 -5.18
CA GLU A 101 3.99 11.72 -5.76
C GLU A 101 5.21 10.82 -5.49
N ASP A 102 5.29 10.24 -4.29
CA ASP A 102 6.39 9.38 -3.85
C ASP A 102 5.90 8.20 -2.99
N CYS A 103 4.99 7.40 -3.55
CA CYS A 103 4.34 6.27 -2.87
C CYS A 103 5.28 5.24 -2.21
N TYR A 104 6.56 5.18 -2.61
CA TYR A 104 7.56 4.25 -2.10
C TYR A 104 8.67 4.91 -1.26
N GLY A 105 8.52 6.20 -0.97
CA GLY A 105 9.39 7.00 -0.12
C GLY A 105 8.52 7.73 0.91
N GLU A 106 8.31 9.03 0.71
CA GLU A 106 7.55 9.87 1.66
C GLU A 106 6.07 9.49 1.80
N GLY A 107 5.51 8.75 0.83
CA GLY A 107 4.13 8.26 0.85
C GLY A 107 3.86 7.00 1.69
N TRP A 108 4.76 6.62 2.61
CA TRP A 108 4.48 5.56 3.59
C TRP A 108 3.36 6.00 4.53
N ILE A 109 2.49 5.07 4.92
CA ILE A 109 1.27 5.37 5.69
C ILE A 109 1.44 4.91 7.14
N LEU A 110 1.87 3.67 7.34
CA LEU A 110 2.00 3.05 8.67
C LEU A 110 3.34 2.37 8.83
N LYS A 111 3.78 2.24 10.08
CA LYS A 111 4.72 1.19 10.47
C LYS A 111 3.99 0.19 11.34
N LEU A 112 4.20 -1.08 11.05
CA LEU A 112 3.47 -2.20 11.63
C LEU A 112 4.44 -3.20 12.26
N LYS A 113 3.98 -3.86 13.32
CA LYS A 113 4.64 -5.05 13.85
C LYS A 113 3.77 -6.27 13.56
N ALA A 114 4.35 -7.26 12.89
CA ALA A 114 3.64 -8.51 12.62
C ALA A 114 3.38 -9.30 13.90
N THR A 115 2.15 -9.73 14.10
CA THR A 115 1.70 -10.58 15.22
C THR A 115 1.25 -11.97 14.74
N GLY A 116 1.17 -12.19 13.43
CA GLY A 116 0.84 -13.45 12.78
C GLY A 116 1.68 -13.75 11.53
N PRO A 117 1.25 -14.72 10.70
CA PRO A 117 1.96 -15.12 9.49
C PRO A 117 1.85 -14.08 8.36
N ILE A 118 2.82 -14.10 7.44
CA ILE A 118 2.96 -13.14 6.32
C ILE A 118 3.09 -13.85 4.95
N ASP A 119 2.73 -15.13 4.88
CA ASP A 119 3.01 -16.03 3.75
C ASP A 119 2.11 -15.82 2.52
N HIS A 120 1.09 -14.97 2.63
CA HIS A 120 0.17 -14.61 1.55
C HIS A 120 0.60 -13.37 0.74
N LEU A 121 1.73 -12.76 1.07
CA LEU A 121 2.26 -11.61 0.34
C LEU A 121 2.89 -12.01 -0.99
N PHE A 122 2.71 -11.16 -2.00
CA PHE A 122 3.25 -11.33 -3.34
C PHE A 122 4.65 -10.74 -3.42
N ASN A 123 5.57 -11.48 -4.03
CA ASN A 123 6.83 -10.90 -4.49
C ASN A 123 6.58 -10.01 -5.73
N ILE A 124 7.61 -9.28 -6.15
CA ILE A 124 7.55 -8.37 -7.30
C ILE A 124 7.02 -9.04 -8.59
N GLU A 125 7.46 -10.26 -8.90
CA GLU A 125 7.09 -10.95 -10.14
C GLU A 125 5.62 -11.37 -10.14
N ASP A 126 5.14 -11.88 -9.01
CA ASP A 126 3.76 -12.32 -8.88
C ASP A 126 2.79 -11.13 -8.78
N TYR A 127 3.22 -10.03 -8.16
CA TYR A 127 2.44 -8.79 -8.16
C TYR A 127 2.34 -8.16 -9.55
N VAL A 128 3.43 -8.17 -10.34
CA VAL A 128 3.38 -7.71 -11.75
C VAL A 128 2.36 -8.48 -12.55
N LYS A 129 2.35 -9.82 -12.47
CA LYS A 129 1.33 -10.66 -13.14
C LYS A 129 -0.09 -10.32 -12.69
N LEU A 130 -0.28 -10.07 -11.38
CA LEU A 130 -1.57 -9.69 -10.83
C LEU A 130 -2.08 -8.38 -11.45
N ILE A 131 -1.26 -7.33 -11.48
CA ILE A 131 -1.69 -6.03 -12.01
C ILE A 131 -1.86 -6.07 -13.53
N GLU A 132 -1.04 -6.82 -14.27
CA GLU A 132 -1.24 -7.02 -15.71
C GLU A 132 -2.61 -7.65 -16.00
N LYS A 133 -2.99 -8.68 -15.23
CA LYS A 133 -4.31 -9.29 -15.32
C LYS A 133 -5.43 -8.30 -14.97
N LYS A 134 -5.30 -7.53 -13.87
CA LYS A 134 -6.30 -6.51 -13.48
C LYS A 134 -6.49 -5.45 -14.59
N ILE A 135 -5.41 -5.03 -15.24
CA ILE A 135 -5.46 -4.06 -16.35
C ILE A 135 -6.21 -4.64 -17.55
N GLU A 136 -5.97 -5.90 -17.90
CA GLU A 136 -6.67 -6.57 -19.00
C GLU A 136 -8.18 -6.74 -18.72
N GLU A 137 -8.54 -7.08 -17.49
CA GLU A 137 -9.93 -7.26 -17.05
C GLU A 137 -10.69 -5.93 -16.92
N GLY A 138 -10.04 -4.85 -16.46
CA GLY A 138 -10.65 -3.52 -16.31
C GLY A 138 -10.74 -2.70 -17.61
N SER A 139 -10.18 -3.19 -18.72
CA SER A 139 -10.21 -2.52 -20.03
C SER A 139 -11.42 -2.93 -20.91
N HIS A 140 -12.43 -3.59 -20.32
CA HIS A 140 -13.69 -4.00 -20.95
C HIS A 140 -14.88 -3.22 -20.38
#